data_AF-A0AAJ6EC83-F1
#
_entry.id   AF-A0AAJ6EC83-F1
#
_cell.length_a   1.000
_cell.length_b   1.000
_cell.length_c   1.000
_cell.angle_alpha   90.00
_cell.angle_beta   90.00
_cell.angle_gamma   90.00
#
_symmetry.space_group_name_H-M   'P 1'
#
loop_
_entity.id
_entity.type
_entity.pdbx_description
1 polymer ?
#
loop_
_entity_poly.entity_id
_entity_poly.type
_entity_poly.pdbx_seq_one_letter_code
_entity_poly.pdbx_strand_id
1 'polypeptide(L)' 'MSKSTRDITKSAKKRPTEAGAAVLVRLQPELAKPLDDWRRAQEDLPSRPEAIRRLVEIALKAKK' A
#
# COMPACT_ATOMS: atom_id res chain seq x y z
N MET A 1 12.03 39.62 -2.67
CA MET A 1 11.53 39.08 -1.38
C MET A 1 10.20 38.41 -1.63
N SER A 2 10.11 37.08 -1.45
CA SER A 2 8.90 36.36 -1.02
C SER A 2 9.31 34.92 -0.71
N LYS A 3 9.28 34.57 0.57
CA LYS A 3 9.80 33.33 1.15
C LYS A 3 8.89 32.16 0.79
N SER A 4 9.48 31.08 0.28
CA SER A 4 8.82 29.79 0.13
C SER A 4 8.49 29.24 1.52
N THR A 5 7.20 29.09 1.83
CA THR A 5 6.70 28.44 3.05
C THR A 5 7.06 26.95 2.98
N ARG A 6 8.07 26.54 3.76
CA ARG A 6 8.54 25.15 3.84
C ARG A 6 7.95 24.46 5.06
N ASP A 7 6.63 24.31 5.11
CA ASP A 7 5.94 23.69 6.27
C ASP A 7 5.25 22.37 5.95
N ILE A 8 5.73 21.65 4.93
CA ILE A 8 5.36 20.25 4.74
C ILE A 8 6.66 19.45 4.55
N THR A 9 7.12 18.81 5.62
CA THR A 9 8.18 17.80 5.54
C THR A 9 7.69 16.70 4.61
N LYS A 10 8.25 16.65 3.40
CA LYS A 10 7.96 15.63 2.41
C LYS A 10 8.35 14.29 3.03
N SER A 11 7.38 13.54 3.56
CA SER A 11 7.64 12.21 4.11
C SER A 11 8.21 11.38 2.96
N ALA A 12 9.51 11.12 3.03
CA ALA A 12 10.24 10.34 2.03
C ALA A 12 9.88 8.87 2.22
N LYS A 13 8.59 8.51 2.06
CA LYS A 13 8.23 7.12 1.82
C LYS A 13 8.77 6.82 0.42
N LYS A 14 10.03 6.37 0.39
CA LYS A 14 10.79 6.06 -0.83
C LYS A 14 9.88 5.21 -1.71
N ARG A 15 9.57 5.74 -2.90
CA ARG A 15 8.91 4.97 -3.93
C ARG A 15 9.84 3.81 -4.27
N PRO A 16 9.35 2.56 -4.37
CA PRO A 16 10.19 1.43 -4.77
C PRO A 16 10.97 1.75 -6.05
N THR A 17 12.23 1.31 -6.12
CA THR A 17 13.15 1.58 -7.24
C THR A 17 12.59 1.09 -8.58
N GLU A 18 11.76 0.05 -8.55
CA GLU A 18 11.07 -0.48 -9.73
C GLU A 18 9.58 -0.14 -9.66
N ALA A 19 9.08 0.52 -10.70
CA ALA A 19 7.65 0.72 -10.88
C ALA A 19 7.00 -0.62 -11.27
N GLY A 20 6.31 -1.26 -10.33
CA GLY A 20 5.48 -2.42 -10.66
C GLY A 20 4.39 -2.06 -11.68
N ALA A 21 3.99 -3.02 -12.52
CA ALA A 21 2.89 -2.83 -13.45
C ALA A 21 1.57 -2.58 -12.70
N ALA A 22 0.82 -1.55 -13.12
CA ALA A 22 -0.47 -1.24 -12.53
C ALA A 22 -1.50 -2.30 -12.95
N VAL A 23 -2.01 -3.07 -11.98
CA VAL A 23 -3.10 -4.03 -12.19
C VAL A 23 -4.39 -3.42 -11.68
N LEU A 24 -5.33 -3.16 -12.58
CA LEU A 24 -6.65 -2.66 -12.22
C LEU A 24 -7.57 -3.84 -11.89
N VAL A 25 -7.94 -3.99 -10.63
CA VAL A 25 -8.86 -5.04 -10.17
C VAL A 25 -10.13 -4.40 -9.62
N ARG A 26 -11.29 -4.90 -10.02
CA ARG A 26 -12.59 -4.55 -9.44
C ARG A 26 -12.86 -5.51 -8.28
N LEU A 27 -12.72 -5.03 -7.04
CA LEU A 27 -13.07 -5.81 -5.85
C LEU A 27 -14.48 -5.42 -5.39
N GLN A 28 -15.28 -6.42 -5.05
CA GLN A 28 -16.54 -6.22 -4.36
C GLN A 28 -16.29 -5.74 -2.91
N PRO A 29 -17.23 -5.01 -2.29
CA PRO A 29 -17.09 -4.50 -0.92
C PRO A 29 -16.76 -5.58 0.12
N GLU A 30 -17.30 -6.79 -0.09
CA GLU A 30 -17.06 -7.96 0.77
C GLU A 30 -15.60 -8.41 0.82
N LEU A 31 -14.83 -8.16 -0.26
CA LEU A 31 -13.39 -8.45 -0.31
C LEU A 31 -12.55 -7.22 0.00
N ALA A 32 -13.02 -6.03 -0.38
CA ALA A 32 -12.32 -4.78 -0.14
C ALA A 32 -12.25 -4.41 1.36
N LYS A 33 -13.33 -4.65 2.11
CA LYS A 33 -13.40 -4.31 3.53
C LYS A 33 -12.41 -5.15 4.38
N PRO A 34 -12.38 -6.49 4.28
CA PRO A 34 -11.40 -7.30 5.02
C PRO A 34 -9.95 -6.96 4.67
N LEU A 35 -9.67 -6.62 3.41
CA LEU A 35 -8.35 -6.15 2.98
C LEU A 35 -7.95 -4.85 3.70
N ASP A 36 -8.87 -3.88 3.75
CA ASP A 36 -8.61 -2.61 4.43
C ASP A 36 -8.49 -2.78 5.95
N ASP A 37 -9.27 -3.68 6.55
CA ASP A 37 -9.19 -4.01 7.98
C ASP A 37 -7.87 -4.70 8.31
N TRP A 38 -7.45 -5.68 7.50
CA TRP A 38 -6.17 -6.38 7.65
C TRP A 38 -4.98 -5.40 7.57
N ARG A 39 -5.04 -4.46 6.62
CA ARG A 39 -4.05 -3.39 6.46
C ARG A 39 -3.98 -2.46 7.68
N ARG A 40 -5.11 -2.17 8.34
CA ARG A 40 -5.17 -1.32 9.55
C ARG A 40 -4.54 -1.98 10.77
N ALA A 41 -4.49 -3.32 10.80
CA ALA A 41 -3.85 -4.07 11.87
C ALA A 41 -2.32 -4.14 11.75
N GLN A 42 -1.74 -3.67 10.65
CA GLN A 42 -0.29 -3.65 10.44
C GLN A 42 0.34 -2.40 11.06
N GLU A 43 1.48 -2.57 11.75
CA GLU A 43 2.17 -1.49 12.45
C GLU A 43 2.59 -0.32 11.55
N ASP A 44 2.94 -0.61 10.29
CA ASP A 44 3.45 0.39 9.33
C ASP A 44 2.36 1.02 8.45
N LEU A 45 1.10 0.65 8.71
CA LEU A 45 -0.12 1.04 7.96
C LEU A 45 0.15 1.08 6.44
N PRO A 46 0.38 -0.08 5.80
CA PRO A 46 0.83 -0.14 4.43
C PRO A 46 -0.21 0.50 3.49
N SER A 47 0.24 0.93 2.31
CA SER A 47 -0.69 1.35 1.27
C SER A 47 -1.52 0.16 0.80
N ARG A 48 -2.69 0.39 0.19
CA ARG A 48 -3.55 -0.70 -0.33
C ARG A 48 -2.78 -1.61 -1.32
N PRO A 49 -1.98 -1.09 -2.27
CA PRO A 49 -1.11 -1.92 -3.11
C PRO A 49 -0.08 -2.75 -2.33
N GLU A 50 0.57 -2.17 -1.32
CA GLU A 50 1.53 -2.92 -0.47
C GLU A 50 0.83 -4.05 0.29
N ALA A 51 -0.36 -3.78 0.82
CA ALA A 51 -1.13 -4.78 1.54
C ALA A 51 -1.50 -5.97 0.65
N ILE A 52 -1.92 -5.71 -0.58
CA ILE A 52 -2.21 -6.76 -1.58
C ILE A 52 -0.95 -7.57 -1.88
N ARG A 53 0.21 -6.94 -2.09
CA ARG A 53 1.47 -7.67 -2.35
C ARG A 53 1.81 -8.63 -1.22
N ARG A 54 1.77 -8.17 0.03
CA ARG A 54 2.01 -9.02 1.20
C ARG A 54 1.05 -10.20 1.26
N LEU A 55 -0.24 -9.96 1.04
CA LEU A 55 -1.25 -11.04 1.04
C LEU A 55 -1.00 -12.05 -0.08
N VAL A 56 -0.63 -11.60 -1.28
CA VAL A 56 -0.25 -12.47 -2.39
C VAL A 56 0.99 -13.29 -2.05
N GLU A 57 2.03 -12.68 -1.47
CA GLU A 57 3.22 -13.41 -1.03
C GLU A 57 2.91 -14.45 0.04
N ILE A 58 2.05 -14.13 1.01
CA ILE A 58 1.59 -15.07 2.03
C ILE A 58 0.82 -16.22 1.38
N ALA A 59 -0.12 -15.92 0.48
CA ALA A 59 -0.92 -16.93 -0.21
C ALA A 59 -0.06 -17.86 -1.09
N LEU A 60 0.94 -17.32 -1.79
CA LEU A 60 1.87 -18.10 -2.61
C LEU A 60 2.83 -18.97 -1.77
N LYS A 61 3.16 -18.53 -0.55
CA LYS A 61 3.96 -19.30 0.42
C LYS A 61 3.13 -20.33 1.18
N ALA A 62 1.84 -20.09 1.36
CA ALA A 62 0.88 -21.00 1.97
C ALA A 62 0.55 -22.14 0.99
N LYS A 63 1.55 -23.01 0.74
CA LYS A 63 1.54 -24.31 0.05
C LYS A 63 0.53 -24.51 -1.10
N LYS A 64 1.11 -24.88 -2.26
CA LYS A 64 0.38 -25.53 -3.34
C LYS A 64 -0.23 -26.87 -2.90
#